data_AF-A0A950MWG8-F1
#
_entry.id   AF-A0A950MWG8-F1
#
_cell.length_a   1.000
_cell.length_b   1.000
_cell.length_c   1.000
_cell.angle_alpha   90.00
_cell.angle_beta   90.00
_cell.angle_gamma   90.00
#
_symmetry.space_group_name_H-M   'P 1'
#
loop_
_entity.id
_entity.type
_entity.pdbx_description
1 polymer ?
#
loop_
_entity_poly.entity_id
_entity_poly.type
_entity_poly.pdbx_seq_one_letter_code
_entity_poly.pdbx_strand_id
1 'polypeptide(L)'
;MKLKLIIAVAALAAMPMLAQAQQKGAPPAEKAPSKAEVQKVVNQIKGDKAKLDTYCQIVKLGDQAQAAAEKKDQKKMDDLNKQADALGQKLGPDYMKLMASMEDVDPESKEGKDLIAVLDTLDASCPH
;
A
#
# COMPACT_ATOMS: atom_id res chain seq x y z
N MET A 1 -12.01 42.60 -49.95
CA MET A 1 -10.70 42.11 -50.47
C MET A 1 -10.09 41.22 -49.39
N LYS A 2 -10.06 39.88 -49.51
CA LYS A 2 -9.13 39.00 -50.26
C LYS A 2 -7.64 39.12 -49.85
N LEU A 3 -7.24 38.16 -48.99
CA LEU A 3 -5.94 37.44 -48.88
C LEU A 3 -4.62 38.20 -49.06
N LYS A 4 -3.71 38.01 -48.08
CA LYS A 4 -2.39 37.39 -48.31
C LYS A 4 -1.72 36.99 -46.99
N LEU A 5 -1.60 35.68 -46.80
CA LEU A 5 -0.63 35.03 -45.91
C LEU A 5 0.77 35.35 -46.41
N ILE A 6 1.68 35.78 -45.53
CA ILE A 6 3.10 35.44 -45.62
C ILE A 6 3.61 35.10 -44.21
N ILE A 7 3.92 33.81 -44.08
CA ILE A 7 4.71 33.17 -43.02
C ILE A 7 6.15 33.64 -43.16
N ALA A 8 6.80 34.07 -42.06
CA ALA A 8 8.25 33.90 -41.92
C ALA A 8 8.72 34.09 -40.46
N VAL A 9 9.35 33.02 -39.94
CA VAL A 9 10.37 32.99 -38.90
C VAL A 9 9.92 33.24 -37.44
N ALA A 10 9.79 32.15 -36.70
CA ALA A 10 10.18 32.13 -35.29
C ALA A 10 11.31 31.09 -35.15
N ALA A 11 12.48 31.61 -34.81
CA ALA A 11 13.72 30.88 -34.71
C ALA A 11 13.65 29.77 -33.65
N LEU A 12 14.38 28.68 -33.91
CA LEU A 12 14.80 27.71 -32.92
C LEU A 12 15.68 28.43 -31.90
N ALA A 13 15.08 28.95 -30.83
CA ALA A 13 15.79 29.47 -29.69
C ALA A 13 16.06 28.31 -28.72
N ALA A 14 17.35 28.08 -28.50
CA ALA A 14 17.91 27.12 -27.56
C ALA A 14 17.17 27.11 -26.22
N MET A 15 16.87 25.91 -25.72
CA MET A 15 16.41 25.70 -24.35
C MET A 15 17.50 26.15 -23.37
N PRO A 16 17.26 27.13 -22.48
CA PRO A 16 17.94 27.14 -21.22
C PRO A 16 17.24 26.10 -20.34
N MET A 17 17.95 25.04 -19.96
CA MET A 17 17.57 24.19 -18.84
C MET A 17 17.45 25.09 -17.61
N LEU A 18 16.24 25.53 -17.29
CA LEU A 18 15.91 26.13 -16.02
C LEU A 18 15.23 25.07 -15.18
N ALA A 19 16.04 24.46 -14.33
CA ALA A 19 15.60 23.86 -13.08
C ALA A 19 14.80 24.91 -12.29
N GLN A 20 13.48 24.87 -12.39
CA GLN A 20 12.56 25.51 -11.45
C GLN A 20 11.51 24.43 -11.11
N ALA A 21 11.64 23.83 -9.95
CA ALA A 21 11.05 24.30 -8.70
C ALA A 21 9.75 23.54 -8.45
N GLN A 22 9.87 22.55 -7.56
CA GLN A 22 8.83 21.99 -6.71
C GLN A 22 7.39 22.34 -7.11
N GLN A 23 6.81 21.54 -8.01
CA GLN A 23 5.37 21.35 -7.99
C GLN A 23 5.07 20.54 -6.72
N LYS A 24 4.82 21.26 -5.62
CA LYS A 24 4.10 20.75 -4.45
C LYS A 24 2.68 20.41 -4.93
N GLY A 25 2.52 19.24 -5.54
CA GLY A 25 1.25 18.72 -6.02
C GLY A 25 1.08 17.32 -5.47
N ALA A 26 0.46 17.24 -4.28
CA ALA A 26 0.29 16.03 -3.48
C ALA A 26 1.61 15.32 -3.11
N PRO A 27 1.69 14.61 -1.96
CA PRO A 27 2.66 13.52 -1.90
C PRO A 27 2.37 12.62 -3.13
N PRO A 28 3.38 12.17 -3.89
CA PRO A 28 3.13 11.13 -4.88
C PRO A 28 2.35 10.03 -4.17
N ALA A 29 1.25 9.56 -4.77
CA ALA A 29 0.55 8.37 -4.30
C ALA A 29 1.63 7.36 -3.91
N GLU A 30 1.62 6.90 -2.65
CA GLU A 30 2.68 6.04 -2.15
C GLU A 30 2.77 4.88 -3.14
N LYS A 31 3.89 4.82 -3.87
CA LYS A 31 4.11 3.81 -4.89
C LYS A 31 3.89 2.44 -4.21
N ALA A 32 3.16 1.55 -4.88
CA ALA A 32 2.96 0.18 -4.42
C ALA A 32 4.27 -0.38 -3.85
N PRO A 33 4.24 -1.04 -2.68
CA PRO A 33 5.45 -1.46 -2.00
C PRO A 33 6.20 -2.44 -2.90
N SER A 34 7.53 -2.33 -2.94
CA SER A 34 8.33 -3.32 -3.62
C SER A 34 8.29 -4.65 -2.85
N LYS A 35 8.45 -5.76 -3.55
CA LYS A 35 8.57 -7.10 -2.94
C LYS A 35 9.63 -7.15 -1.83
N ALA A 36 10.73 -6.40 -1.98
CA ALA A 36 11.80 -6.32 -0.99
C ALA A 36 11.36 -5.60 0.29
N GLU A 37 10.54 -4.54 0.18
CA GLU A 37 9.97 -3.85 1.32
C GLU A 37 8.99 -4.75 2.08
N VAL A 38 8.12 -5.46 1.38
CA VAL A 38 7.21 -6.45 1.99
C VAL A 38 8.00 -7.55 2.69
N GLN A 39 9.00 -8.13 2.01
CA GLN A 39 9.83 -9.20 2.58
C GLN A 39 10.58 -8.74 3.83
N LYS A 40 11.06 -7.49 3.86
CA LYS A 40 11.74 -6.92 5.02
C LYS A 40 10.79 -6.90 6.23
N VAL A 41 9.57 -6.38 6.06
CA VAL A 41 8.57 -6.30 7.13
C VAL A 41 8.19 -7.70 7.61
N VAL A 42 7.94 -8.63 6.67
CA VAL A 42 7.67 -10.03 6.98
C VAL A 42 8.80 -10.65 7.81
N ASN A 43 10.05 -10.46 7.42
CA ASN A 43 11.20 -10.98 8.15
C ASN A 43 11.34 -10.36 9.56
N GLN A 44 11.05 -9.06 9.69
CA GLN A 44 11.06 -8.37 11.00
C GLN A 44 9.99 -8.92 11.94
N ILE A 45 8.80 -9.24 11.42
CA ILE A 45 7.71 -9.81 12.23
C ILE A 45 8.03 -11.27 12.59
N LYS A 46 8.45 -12.09 11.62
CA LYS A 46 8.83 -13.49 11.87
C LYS A 46 10.00 -13.63 12.85
N GLY A 47 10.95 -12.72 12.78
CA GLY A 47 12.14 -12.72 13.65
C GLY A 47 11.86 -12.28 15.08
N ASP A 48 10.69 -11.74 15.38
CA ASP A 48 10.29 -11.27 16.71
C ASP A 48 9.02 -12.00 17.15
N LYS A 49 9.14 -12.86 18.15
CA LYS A 49 8.01 -13.68 18.62
C LYS A 49 6.83 -12.83 19.10
N ALA A 50 7.07 -11.70 19.77
CA ALA A 50 5.98 -10.86 20.26
C ALA A 50 5.23 -10.19 19.09
N LYS A 51 5.95 -9.80 18.03
CA LYS A 51 5.33 -9.29 16.80
C LYS A 51 4.60 -10.38 16.06
N LEU A 52 5.18 -11.57 15.89
CA LEU A 52 4.49 -12.69 15.26
C LEU A 52 3.19 -13.04 16.01
N ASP A 53 3.23 -13.16 17.34
CA ASP A 53 2.04 -13.44 18.15
C ASP A 53 0.98 -12.32 18.05
N THR A 54 1.41 -11.06 17.87
CA THR A 54 0.51 -9.91 17.62
C THR A 54 -0.10 -9.98 16.23
N TYR A 55 0.69 -10.31 15.21
CA TYR A 55 0.23 -10.48 13.83
C TYR A 55 -0.80 -11.61 13.71
N CYS A 56 -0.54 -12.75 14.33
CA CYS A 56 -1.48 -13.87 14.30
C CYS A 56 -2.82 -13.57 14.98
N GLN A 57 -2.83 -12.64 15.95
CA GLN A 57 -4.09 -12.13 16.50
C GLN A 57 -4.87 -11.32 15.45
N ILE A 58 -4.19 -10.53 14.62
CA ILE A 58 -4.82 -9.80 13.51
C ILE A 58 -5.43 -10.78 12.50
N VAL A 59 -4.69 -11.81 12.09
CA VAL A 59 -5.19 -12.87 11.18
C VAL A 59 -6.50 -13.48 11.73
N LYS A 60 -6.50 -13.85 13.02
CA LYS A 60 -7.70 -14.37 13.69
C LYS A 60 -8.88 -13.38 13.72
N LEU A 61 -8.61 -12.08 13.86
CA LEU A 61 -9.67 -11.06 13.77
C LEU A 61 -10.22 -10.96 12.33
N GLY A 62 -9.38 -11.14 11.32
CA GLY A 62 -9.78 -11.25 9.91
C GLY A 62 -10.78 -12.38 9.68
N ASP A 63 -10.50 -13.58 10.21
CA ASP A 63 -11.43 -14.72 10.13
C ASP A 63 -12.79 -14.40 10.79
N GLN A 64 -12.75 -13.73 11.95
CA GLN A 64 -13.96 -13.27 12.64
C GLN A 64 -14.71 -12.19 11.84
N ALA A 65 -13.98 -11.33 11.13
CA ALA A 65 -14.55 -10.27 10.31
C ALA A 65 -15.24 -10.86 9.08
N GLN A 66 -14.65 -11.88 8.46
CA GLN A 66 -15.30 -12.64 7.39
C GLN A 66 -16.59 -13.28 7.87
N ALA A 67 -16.57 -13.98 9.02
CA ALA A 67 -17.78 -14.57 9.60
C ALA A 67 -18.84 -13.51 9.98
N ALA A 68 -18.42 -12.30 10.37
CA ALA A 68 -19.33 -11.18 10.62
C ALA A 68 -19.91 -10.60 9.33
N ALA A 69 -19.11 -10.52 8.26
CA ALA A 69 -19.53 -10.07 6.93
C ALA A 69 -20.61 -10.98 6.33
N GLU A 70 -20.44 -12.30 6.45
CA GLU A 70 -21.45 -13.29 6.04
C GLU A 70 -22.79 -13.08 6.76
N LYS A 71 -22.74 -12.64 8.02
CA LYS A 71 -23.92 -12.32 8.84
C LYS A 71 -24.40 -10.88 8.67
N LYS A 72 -23.73 -10.07 7.84
CA LYS A 72 -23.97 -8.62 7.67
C LYS A 72 -23.92 -7.84 8.98
N ASP A 73 -23.13 -8.30 9.95
CA ASP A 73 -22.98 -7.65 11.25
C ASP A 73 -21.94 -6.52 11.16
N GLN A 74 -22.38 -5.37 10.66
CA GLN A 74 -21.54 -4.18 10.47
C GLN A 74 -20.89 -3.71 11.76
N LYS A 75 -21.65 -3.74 12.87
CA LYS A 75 -21.12 -3.33 14.18
C LYS A 75 -19.95 -4.23 14.59
N LYS A 76 -20.08 -5.54 14.40
CA LYS A 76 -19.01 -6.48 14.73
C LYS A 76 -17.80 -6.27 13.81
N MET A 77 -17.99 -6.03 12.52
CA MET A 77 -16.89 -5.72 11.59
C MET A 77 -16.13 -4.45 12.03
N ASP A 78 -16.83 -3.37 12.37
CA ASP A 78 -16.20 -2.12 12.84
C ASP A 78 -15.40 -2.33 14.13
N ASP A 79 -15.96 -3.09 15.08
CA ASP A 79 -15.30 -3.37 16.36
C ASP A 79 -14.09 -4.31 16.19
N LEU A 80 -14.09 -5.20 15.18
CA LEU A 80 -12.95 -6.03 14.81
C LEU A 80 -11.85 -5.22 14.09
N ASN A 81 -12.23 -4.35 13.16
CA ASN A 81 -11.29 -3.47 12.45
C ASN A 81 -10.52 -2.56 13.42
N LYS A 82 -11.21 -1.94 14.39
CA LYS A 82 -10.55 -1.15 15.45
C LYS A 82 -9.54 -1.95 16.26
N GLN A 83 -9.82 -3.23 16.53
CA GLN A 83 -8.90 -4.10 17.24
C GLN A 83 -7.70 -4.47 16.36
N ALA A 84 -7.92 -4.75 15.07
CA ALA A 84 -6.87 -5.00 14.10
C ALA A 84 -5.95 -3.77 13.96
N ASP A 85 -6.51 -2.56 13.88
CA ASP A 85 -5.74 -1.30 13.81
C ASP A 85 -4.88 -1.09 15.07
N ALA A 86 -5.44 -1.36 16.25
CA ALA A 86 -4.70 -1.24 17.50
C ALA A 86 -3.54 -2.25 17.60
N LEU A 87 -3.73 -3.46 17.08
CA LEU A 87 -2.67 -4.48 16.99
C LEU A 87 -1.65 -4.13 15.89
N GLY A 88 -2.08 -3.61 14.75
CA GLY A 88 -1.20 -3.13 13.68
C GLY A 88 -0.26 -2.03 14.15
N GLN A 89 -0.77 -1.09 14.95
CA GLN A 89 0.05 -0.07 15.60
C GLN A 89 1.11 -0.66 16.55
N LYS A 90 0.81 -1.78 17.22
CA LYS A 90 1.79 -2.50 18.06
C LYS A 90 2.85 -3.25 17.26
N LEU A 91 2.54 -3.70 16.05
CA LEU A 91 3.54 -4.28 15.13
C LEU A 91 4.56 -3.23 14.67
N GLY A 92 4.11 -1.99 14.57
CA GLY A 92 4.95 -0.81 14.39
C GLY A 92 4.72 -0.10 13.05
N PRO A 93 5.42 1.02 12.84
CA PRO A 93 5.19 1.91 11.70
C PRO A 93 5.49 1.25 10.35
N ASP A 94 6.49 0.38 10.27
CA ASP A 94 6.84 -0.33 9.03
C ASP A 94 5.67 -1.22 8.55
N TYR A 95 4.97 -1.89 9.48
CA TYR A 95 3.79 -2.70 9.16
C TYR A 95 2.59 -1.83 8.77
N MET A 96 2.32 -0.76 9.52
CA MET A 96 1.22 0.16 9.21
C MET A 96 1.40 0.81 7.83
N LYS A 97 2.63 1.24 7.52
CA LYS A 97 2.98 1.77 6.20
C LYS A 97 2.77 0.73 5.11
N LEU A 98 3.21 -0.50 5.34
CA LEU A 98 3.02 -1.59 4.40
C LEU A 98 1.52 -1.79 4.09
N MET A 99 0.68 -1.94 5.13
CA MET A 99 -0.77 -2.14 4.96
C MET A 99 -1.43 -0.97 4.21
N ALA A 100 -1.09 0.27 4.55
CA ALA A 100 -1.59 1.45 3.83
C ALA A 100 -1.16 1.47 2.35
N SER A 101 0.11 1.16 2.07
CA SER A 101 0.63 1.11 0.70
C SER A 101 0.05 -0.03 -0.15
N MET A 102 -0.56 -1.03 0.49
CA MET A 102 -1.22 -2.16 -0.16
C MET A 102 -2.70 -1.90 -0.47
N GLU A 103 -3.33 -0.87 0.10
CA GLU A 103 -4.74 -0.55 -0.11
C GLU A 103 -5.08 -0.24 -1.58
N ASP A 104 -4.15 0.42 -2.29
CA ASP A 104 -4.29 0.77 -3.70
C ASP A 104 -3.73 -0.30 -4.67
N VAL A 105 -3.22 -1.43 -4.16
CA VAL A 105 -2.66 -2.50 -4.98
C VAL A 105 -3.79 -3.41 -5.46
N ASP A 106 -3.92 -3.57 -6.79
CA ASP A 106 -4.86 -4.54 -7.37
C ASP A 106 -4.40 -5.98 -7.01
N PRO A 107 -5.18 -6.72 -6.19
CA PRO A 107 -4.82 -8.08 -5.78
C PRO A 107 -4.81 -9.09 -6.94
N GLU A 108 -5.49 -8.80 -8.06
CA GLU A 108 -5.55 -9.68 -9.22
C GLU A 108 -4.40 -9.47 -10.21
N SER A 109 -3.70 -8.34 -10.11
CA SER A 109 -2.51 -8.05 -10.90
C SER A 109 -1.35 -9.00 -10.58
N LYS A 110 -0.39 -9.12 -11.50
CA LYS A 110 0.80 -9.94 -11.26
C LYS A 110 1.57 -9.43 -10.03
N GLU A 111 1.72 -8.12 -9.93
CA GLU A 111 2.39 -7.45 -8.83
C GLU A 111 1.66 -7.70 -7.51
N GLY A 112 0.33 -7.55 -7.48
CA GLY A 112 -0.49 -7.84 -6.30
C GLY A 112 -0.33 -9.29 -5.83
N LYS A 113 -0.43 -10.26 -6.75
CA LYS A 113 -0.21 -11.69 -6.44
C LYS A 113 1.19 -11.96 -5.90
N ASP A 114 2.22 -11.33 -6.46
CA ASP A 114 3.60 -11.47 -5.99
C ASP A 114 3.80 -10.92 -4.57
N LEU A 115 3.09 -9.84 -4.19
CA LEU A 115 3.14 -9.24 -2.86
C LEU A 115 2.33 -10.06 -1.84
N ILE A 116 1.12 -10.47 -2.21
CA ILE A 116 0.26 -11.34 -1.40
C ILE A 116 0.98 -12.65 -1.09
N ALA A 117 1.62 -13.28 -2.08
CA ALA A 117 2.38 -14.51 -1.86
C ALA A 117 3.51 -14.37 -0.82
N VAL A 118 4.07 -13.16 -0.64
CA VAL A 118 5.06 -12.90 0.41
C VAL A 118 4.38 -12.78 1.77
N LEU A 119 3.24 -12.10 1.85
CA LEU A 119 2.42 -12.03 3.06
C LEU A 119 1.86 -13.40 3.49
N ASP A 120 1.45 -14.25 2.54
CA ASP A 120 1.00 -15.61 2.82
C ASP A 120 2.07 -16.42 3.57
N THR A 121 3.35 -16.14 3.32
CA THR A 121 4.42 -16.78 4.09
C THR A 121 4.40 -16.38 5.56
N LEU A 122 3.99 -15.15 5.87
CA LEU A 122 3.82 -14.65 7.23
C LEU A 122 2.59 -15.30 7.88
N ASP A 123 1.47 -15.40 7.16
CA ASP A 123 0.26 -16.10 7.61
C ASP A 123 0.56 -17.56 7.96
N ALA A 124 1.31 -18.27 7.10
CA ALA A 124 1.72 -19.65 7.34
C ALA A 124 2.65 -19.82 8.56
N SER A 125 3.17 -18.74 9.14
CA SER A 125 3.95 -18.79 10.38
C SER A 125 3.08 -18.71 11.64
N CYS A 126 1.77 -18.48 11.48
CA CYS A 126 0.82 -18.49 12.56
C CYS A 126 0.34 -19.91 12.89
N PRO A 127 0.08 -20.21 14.17
CA PRO A 127 -0.58 -21.46 14.54
C PRO A 127 -2.05 -21.43 14.07
N HIS A 128 -2.47 -22.47 13.35
CA HIS A 128 -3.86 -22.69 12.91
C HIS A 128 -4.59 -23.67 13.83
#